data_AF-A0A1Y1JY38-F1
#
_entry.id   AF-A0A1Y1JY38-F1
#
_cell.length_a   1.000
_cell.length_b   1.000
_cell.length_c   1.000
_cell.angle_alpha   90.00
_cell.angle_beta   90.00
_cell.angle_gamma   90.00
#
_symmetry.space_group_name_H-M   'P 1'
#
loop_
_entity.id
_entity.type
_entity.pdbx_description
1 polymer ?
#
loop_
_entity_poly.entity_id
_entity_poly.type
_entity_poly.pdbx_seq_one_letter_code
_entity_poly.pdbx_strand_id
1 'polypeptide(L)'
;DVEPPTKKQLQKGDFYKLWSKVFKSEGRFSKTHPVPTFGNAESTKEHVEDFYNFWYNFDSWRSFEYLDEDVPDDNENRDQKRHVERKNANARKKKKAEDNARLRKLLDEASAGDERIKRFRQEANAAKNKKRLEKEAAEKKAAEDAKAKKEAE
;
A
#
# COMPACT_ATOMS: atom_id res chain seq x y z
N ASP A 1 16.35 5.56 -10.23
CA ASP A 1 15.03 5.03 -9.87
C ASP A 1 14.73 3.78 -10.67
N VAL A 2 13.93 2.87 -10.12
CA VAL A 2 13.46 1.65 -10.80
C VAL A 2 12.00 1.87 -11.17
N GLU A 3 11.71 1.86 -12.46
CA GLU A 3 10.34 2.05 -12.95
C GLU A 3 9.45 0.85 -12.59
N PRO A 4 8.14 1.08 -12.37
CA PRO A 4 7.18 0.01 -12.15
C PRO A 4 7.10 -0.90 -13.39
N PRO A 5 6.89 -2.22 -13.20
CA PRO A 5 6.83 -3.15 -14.31
C PRO A 5 5.63 -2.87 -15.22
N THR A 6 5.86 -2.93 -16.53
CA THR A 6 4.79 -2.83 -17.52
C THR A 6 3.90 -4.07 -17.51
N LYS A 7 2.65 -3.95 -17.97
CA LYS A 7 1.72 -5.08 -18.13
C LYS A 7 2.32 -6.24 -18.93
N LYS A 8 3.09 -5.93 -19.99
CA LYS A 8 3.78 -6.94 -20.82
C LYS A 8 4.86 -7.70 -20.04
N GLN A 9 5.56 -7.05 -19.12
CA GLN A 9 6.55 -7.71 -18.27
C GLN A 9 5.85 -8.62 -17.25
N LEU A 10 4.76 -8.15 -16.63
CA LEU A 10 3.99 -8.95 -15.67
C LEU A 10 3.39 -10.22 -16.29
N GLN A 11 3.01 -10.18 -17.57
CA GLN A 11 2.51 -11.35 -18.30
C GLN A 11 3.57 -12.44 -18.55
N LYS A 12 4.86 -12.08 -18.53
CA LYS A 12 5.97 -13.02 -18.79
C LYS A 12 6.39 -13.82 -17.55
N GLY A 13 5.71 -13.66 -16.41
CA GLY A 13 6.14 -14.12 -15.11
C GLY A 13 6.95 -13.05 -14.37
N ASP A 14 7.46 -13.37 -13.17
CA ASP A 14 8.30 -12.48 -12.34
C ASP A 14 7.62 -11.33 -11.58
N PHE A 15 6.31 -11.35 -11.35
CA PHE A 15 5.58 -10.32 -10.57
C PHE A 15 6.33 -9.90 -9.28
N TYR A 16 6.63 -10.86 -8.40
CA TYR A 16 7.27 -10.58 -7.12
C TYR A 16 8.70 -10.05 -7.27
N LYS A 17 9.46 -10.57 -8.24
CA LYS A 17 10.83 -10.15 -8.48
C LYS A 17 10.90 -8.72 -9.02
N LEU A 18 9.99 -8.37 -9.93
CA LEU A 18 9.92 -7.03 -10.51
C LEU A 18 9.50 -5.99 -9.47
N TRP A 19 8.40 -6.24 -8.75
CA TRP A 19 7.95 -5.33 -7.70
C TRP A 19 8.91 -5.25 -6.51
N SER A 20 9.59 -6.35 -6.14
CA SER A 20 10.64 -6.31 -5.11
C SER A 20 11.76 -5.33 -5.44
N LYS A 21 12.18 -5.24 -6.72
CA LYS A 21 13.22 -4.29 -7.14
C LYS A 21 12.75 -2.84 -7.00
N VAL A 22 11.49 -2.58 -7.35
CA VAL A 22 10.86 -1.26 -7.24
C VAL A 22 10.82 -0.84 -5.77
N PHE A 23 10.20 -1.63 -4.90
CA PHE A 23 10.09 -1.30 -3.48
C PHE A 23 11.43 -1.29 -2.74
N LYS A 24 12.41 -2.09 -3.16
CA LYS A 24 13.78 -1.98 -2.64
C LYS A 24 14.44 -0.65 -3.02
N SER A 25 14.19 -0.14 -4.23
CA SER A 25 14.68 1.18 -4.66
C SER A 25 14.01 2.30 -3.88
N GLU A 26 12.69 2.28 -3.77
CA GLU A 26 11.91 3.28 -3.03
C GLU A 26 12.25 3.26 -1.53
N GLY A 27 12.52 2.08 -0.97
CA GLY A 27 12.74 1.88 0.46
C GLY A 27 13.99 2.58 0.98
N ARG A 28 14.93 2.93 0.08
CA ARG A 28 16.11 3.74 0.40
C ARG A 28 15.75 5.10 0.99
N PHE A 29 14.58 5.63 0.63
CA PHE A 29 14.11 6.93 1.08
C PHE A 29 13.27 6.85 2.36
N SER A 30 13.08 5.68 2.97
CA SER A 30 12.29 5.59 4.19
C SER A 30 13.01 6.20 5.38
N LYS A 31 12.27 6.91 6.24
CA LYS A 31 12.73 7.29 7.57
C LYS A 31 12.56 6.18 8.61
N THR A 32 11.66 5.23 8.35
CA THR A 32 11.27 4.19 9.30
C THR A 32 11.93 2.88 8.93
N HIS A 33 12.61 2.26 9.89
CA HIS A 33 13.31 0.99 9.70
C HIS A 33 12.91 -0.03 10.78
N PRO A 34 12.89 -1.34 10.46
CA PRO A 34 13.25 -1.94 9.17
C PRO A 34 12.17 -1.76 8.08
N VAL A 35 12.61 -1.68 6.81
CA VAL A 35 11.69 -1.64 5.66
C VAL A 35 11.28 -3.07 5.32
N PRO A 36 9.97 -3.42 5.35
CA PRO A 36 9.52 -4.77 5.03
C PRO A 36 9.76 -5.11 3.55
N THR A 37 10.13 -6.35 3.30
CA THR A 37 10.32 -6.88 1.94
C THR A 37 8.98 -7.17 1.27
N PHE A 38 8.92 -7.09 -0.06
CA PHE A 38 7.71 -7.45 -0.80
C PHE A 38 7.31 -8.94 -0.66
N GLY A 39 8.28 -9.80 -0.36
CA GLY A 39 8.08 -11.23 -0.19
C GLY A 39 7.96 -12.00 -1.51
N ASN A 40 7.32 -13.17 -1.45
CA ASN A 40 7.12 -14.09 -2.57
C ASN A 40 5.67 -14.61 -2.57
N ALA A 41 5.34 -15.54 -3.47
CA ALA A 41 4.00 -16.11 -3.62
C ALA A 41 3.49 -16.86 -2.37
N GLU A 42 4.39 -17.34 -1.53
CA GLU A 42 4.12 -18.13 -0.32
C GLU A 42 4.12 -17.28 0.95
N SER A 43 4.37 -15.97 0.85
CA SER A 43 4.31 -15.06 1.98
C SER A 43 2.95 -15.15 2.69
N THR A 44 3.00 -15.16 4.02
CA THR A 44 1.81 -15.22 4.86
C THR A 44 0.97 -13.96 4.72
N LYS A 45 -0.30 -14.05 5.14
CA LYS A 45 -1.21 -12.91 5.10
C LYS A 45 -0.69 -11.75 5.93
N GLU A 46 -0.18 -12.03 7.12
CA GLU A 46 0.35 -11.04 8.05
C GLU A 46 1.53 -10.30 7.43
N HIS A 47 2.47 -11.03 6.79
CA HIS A 47 3.60 -10.41 6.12
C HIS A 47 3.16 -9.45 5.00
N VAL A 48 2.17 -9.86 4.21
CA VAL A 48 1.63 -9.03 3.11
C VAL A 48 0.90 -7.81 3.68
N GLU A 49 0.09 -7.97 4.72
CA GLU A 49 -0.60 -6.87 5.38
C GLU A 49 0.40 -5.87 5.99
N ASP A 50 1.41 -6.33 6.71
CA ASP A 50 2.47 -5.50 7.29
C ASP A 50 3.23 -4.72 6.22
N PHE A 51 3.55 -5.38 5.10
CA PHE A 51 4.17 -4.73 3.96
C PHE A 51 3.30 -3.57 3.44
N TYR A 52 2.04 -3.83 3.07
CA TYR A 52 1.18 -2.78 2.52
C TYR A 52 0.88 -1.68 3.54
N ASN A 53 0.69 -2.03 4.82
CA ASN A 53 0.48 -1.06 5.90
C ASN A 53 1.68 -0.12 6.07
N PHE A 54 2.91 -0.64 6.01
CA PHE A 54 4.12 0.17 6.03
C PHE A 54 4.14 1.16 4.87
N TRP A 55 3.86 0.68 3.65
CA TRP A 55 3.95 1.52 2.45
C TRP A 55 2.82 2.53 2.31
N TYR A 56 1.60 2.24 2.78
CA TYR A 56 0.52 3.23 2.84
C TYR A 56 0.80 4.35 3.86
N ASN A 57 1.64 4.07 4.86
CA ASN A 57 2.12 5.02 5.87
C ASN A 57 3.57 5.48 5.65
N PHE A 58 4.09 5.35 4.42
CA PHE A 58 5.49 5.63 4.11
C PHE A 58 5.87 7.09 4.38
N ASP A 59 6.89 7.32 5.21
CA ASP A 59 7.49 8.63 5.42
C ASP A 59 8.88 8.69 4.75
N SER A 60 8.99 9.60 3.79
CA SER A 60 10.18 9.77 2.95
C SER A 60 11.09 10.89 3.47
N TRP A 61 12.39 10.61 3.60
CA TRP A 61 13.42 11.64 3.79
C TRP A 61 13.86 12.30 2.48
N ARG A 62 13.38 11.84 1.31
CA ARG A 62 13.71 12.42 0.02
C ARG A 62 13.47 13.94 0.03
N SER A 63 14.51 14.70 -0.30
CA SER A 63 14.47 16.14 -0.49
C SER A 63 14.49 16.47 -1.98
N PHE A 64 13.99 17.66 -2.31
CA PHE A 64 13.93 18.19 -3.67
C PHE A 64 14.70 19.52 -3.79
N GLU A 65 15.65 19.76 -2.89
CA GLU A 65 16.47 20.98 -2.85
C GLU A 65 17.36 21.14 -4.09
N TYR A 66 17.78 20.03 -4.71
CA TYR A 66 18.51 20.04 -5.98
C TYR A 66 17.68 20.58 -7.16
N LEU A 67 16.37 20.80 -6.98
CA LEU A 67 15.46 21.40 -7.95
C LEU A 67 15.07 22.84 -7.57
N ASP A 68 15.68 23.43 -6.54
CA ASP A 68 15.47 24.84 -6.23
C ASP A 68 15.98 25.68 -7.42
N GLU A 69 15.10 26.49 -8.01
CA GLU A 69 15.38 27.26 -9.24
C GLU A 69 16.21 28.52 -8.94
N ASP A 70 16.01 29.12 -7.78
CA ASP A 70 16.59 30.41 -7.41
C ASP A 70 17.53 30.22 -6.20
N VAL A 71 18.81 30.55 -6.34
CA VAL A 71 19.76 30.56 -5.23
C VAL A 71 19.84 32.00 -4.70
N PRO A 72 19.53 32.26 -3.41
CA PRO A 72 19.66 33.62 -2.88
C PRO A 72 21.10 34.12 -3.01
N ASP A 73 21.29 35.29 -3.63
CA ASP A 73 22.58 35.96 -3.65
C ASP A 73 22.86 36.57 -2.26
N ASP A 74 24.09 36.47 -1.78
CA ASP A 74 24.50 37.02 -0.48
C ASP A 74 24.45 38.56 -0.45
N ASN A 75 24.40 39.22 -1.60
CA ASN A 75 24.24 40.68 -1.73
C ASN A 75 22.78 41.15 -1.80
N GLU A 76 21.79 40.26 -1.78
CA GLU A 76 20.37 40.64 -1.84
C GLU A 76 19.86 41.20 -0.49
N ASN A 77 18.85 42.07 -0.57
CA ASN A 77 18.15 42.52 0.64
C ASN A 77 17.46 41.32 1.31
N ARG A 78 17.47 41.29 2.64
CA ARG A 78 16.86 40.22 3.47
C ARG A 78 15.44 39.83 3.02
N ASP A 79 14.63 40.79 2.60
CA ASP A 79 13.27 40.51 2.12
C ASP A 79 13.24 39.74 0.79
N GLN A 80 14.19 39.98 -0.11
CA GLN A 80 14.35 39.23 -1.36
C GLN A 80 14.82 37.81 -1.06
N LYS A 81 15.84 37.65 -0.20
CA LYS A 81 16.30 36.34 0.28
C LYS A 81 15.16 35.51 0.88
N ARG A 82 14.36 36.11 1.76
CA ARG A 82 13.18 35.46 2.35
C ARG A 82 12.12 35.10 1.29
N HIS A 83 11.93 35.94 0.28
CA HIS A 83 10.99 35.66 -0.80
C HIS A 83 11.42 34.43 -1.61
N VAL A 84 12.69 34.39 -2.01
CA VAL A 84 13.31 33.28 -2.75
C VAL A 84 13.21 31.97 -1.95
N GLU A 85 13.63 31.99 -0.67
CA GLU A 85 13.53 30.83 0.22
C GLU A 85 12.10 30.29 0.34
N ARG A 86 11.10 31.19 0.43
CA ARG A 86 9.68 30.81 0.48
C ARG A 86 9.20 30.21 -0.83
N LYS A 87 9.62 30.75 -1.98
CA LYS A 87 9.29 30.22 -3.31
C LYS A 87 9.84 28.80 -3.45
N ASN A 88 11.12 28.60 -3.12
CA ASN A 88 11.76 27.29 -3.15
C ASN A 88 11.11 26.30 -2.17
N ALA A 89 10.84 26.72 -0.92
CA ALA A 89 10.15 25.87 0.05
C ALA A 89 8.76 25.40 -0.44
N ASN A 90 8.01 26.28 -1.11
CA ASN A 90 6.72 25.91 -1.71
C ASN A 90 6.89 24.95 -2.90
N ALA A 91 7.89 25.16 -3.75
CA ALA A 91 8.21 24.26 -4.86
C ALA A 91 8.59 22.86 -4.35
N ARG A 92 9.45 22.76 -3.32
CA ARG A 92 9.82 21.50 -2.67
C ARG A 92 8.62 20.79 -2.05
N LYS A 93 7.74 21.52 -1.37
CA LYS A 93 6.49 20.96 -0.82
C LYS A 93 5.61 20.37 -1.92
N LYS A 94 5.46 21.07 -3.05
CA LYS A 94 4.71 20.57 -4.21
C LYS A 94 5.34 19.28 -4.77
N LYS A 95 6.65 19.26 -4.98
CA LYS A 95 7.37 18.06 -5.46
C LYS A 95 7.25 16.88 -4.50
N LYS A 96 7.32 17.12 -3.19
CA LYS A 96 7.11 16.08 -2.18
C LYS A 96 5.68 15.54 -2.20
N ALA A 97 4.67 16.39 -2.39
CA ALA A 97 3.29 15.94 -2.55
C ALA A 97 3.10 15.10 -3.82
N GLU A 98 3.71 15.49 -4.94
CA GLU A 98 3.71 14.75 -6.20
C GLU A 98 4.38 13.37 -6.06
N ASP A 99 5.53 13.29 -5.37
CA ASP A 99 6.24 12.02 -5.13
C ASP A 99 5.44 11.08 -4.22
N ASN A 100 4.79 11.62 -3.18
CA ASN A 100 3.89 10.83 -2.32
C ASN A 100 2.69 10.28 -3.12
N ALA A 101 2.10 11.10 -4.00
CA ALA A 101 1.01 10.67 -4.87
C ALA A 101 1.47 9.61 -5.89
N ARG A 102 2.68 9.76 -6.46
CA ARG A 102 3.32 8.76 -7.33
C ARG A 102 3.50 7.44 -6.61
N LEU A 103 4.04 7.45 -5.38
CA LEU A 103 4.25 6.24 -4.59
C LEU A 103 2.93 5.54 -4.25
N ARG A 104 1.87 6.29 -3.91
CA ARG A 104 0.53 5.71 -3.69
C ARG A 104 -0.01 5.02 -4.94
N LYS A 105 0.08 5.67 -6.09
CA LYS A 105 -0.35 5.07 -7.36
C LYS A 105 0.40 3.77 -7.65
N LEU A 106 1.70 3.76 -7.42
CA LEU A 106 2.55 2.58 -7.57
C LEU A 106 2.10 1.44 -6.64
N LEU A 107 1.78 1.76 -5.39
CA LEU A 107 1.29 0.79 -4.40
C LEU A 107 -0.07 0.20 -4.79
N ASP A 108 -0.98 1.04 -5.29
CA ASP A 108 -2.30 0.61 -5.76
C ASP A 108 -2.21 -0.29 -7.01
N GLU A 109 -1.29 0.02 -7.94
CA GLU A 109 -1.01 -0.84 -9.09
C GLU A 109 -0.44 -2.20 -8.66
N ALA A 110 0.47 -2.21 -7.68
CA ALA A 110 1.00 -3.44 -7.12
C ALA A 110 -0.09 -4.27 -6.40
N SER A 111 -0.91 -3.64 -5.55
CA SER A 111 -1.95 -4.34 -4.78
C SER A 111 -3.04 -4.92 -5.68
N ALA A 112 -3.43 -4.21 -6.75
CA ALA A 112 -4.40 -4.70 -7.72
C ALA A 112 -3.90 -5.95 -8.48
N GLY A 113 -2.59 -6.05 -8.71
CA GLY A 113 -1.95 -7.18 -9.39
C GLY A 113 -1.56 -8.34 -8.48
N ASP A 114 -1.63 -8.20 -7.16
CA ASP A 114 -1.12 -9.20 -6.22
C ASP A 114 -2.10 -10.37 -6.01
N GLU A 115 -1.72 -11.55 -6.49
CA GLU A 115 -2.52 -12.78 -6.35
C GLU A 115 -2.69 -13.23 -4.89
N ARG A 116 -1.77 -12.87 -3.99
CA ARG A 116 -1.86 -13.20 -2.56
C ARG A 116 -3.05 -12.49 -1.93
N ILE A 117 -3.21 -11.19 -2.22
CA ILE A 117 -4.34 -10.40 -1.74
C ILE A 117 -5.67 -10.98 -2.25
N LYS A 118 -5.72 -11.38 -3.53
CA LYS A 118 -6.90 -12.01 -4.11
C LYS A 118 -7.25 -13.32 -3.39
N ARG A 119 -6.25 -14.19 -3.17
CA ARG A 119 -6.40 -15.43 -2.41
C ARG A 119 -6.93 -15.18 -1.00
N PHE A 120 -6.30 -14.28 -0.23
CA PHE A 120 -6.72 -13.98 1.14
C PHE A 120 -8.15 -13.43 1.21
N ARG A 121 -8.56 -12.63 0.22
CA ARG A 121 -9.94 -12.13 0.13
C ARG A 121 -10.93 -13.25 -0.16
N GLN A 122 -10.60 -14.19 -1.05
CA GLN A 122 -11.44 -15.35 -1.35
C GLN A 122 -11.58 -16.27 -0.13
N GLU A 123 -10.47 -16.59 0.54
CA GLU A 123 -10.45 -17.41 1.76
C GLU A 123 -11.28 -16.76 2.89
N ALA A 124 -11.11 -15.45 3.10
CA ALA A 124 -11.88 -14.71 4.11
C ALA A 124 -13.39 -14.73 3.80
N ASN A 125 -13.78 -14.59 2.53
CA ASN A 125 -15.18 -14.65 2.13
C ASN A 125 -15.75 -16.07 2.29
N ALA A 126 -14.99 -17.10 1.91
CA ALA A 126 -15.39 -18.49 2.07
C ALA A 126 -15.59 -18.86 3.55
N ALA A 127 -14.67 -18.45 4.43
CA ALA A 127 -14.78 -18.67 5.86
C ALA A 127 -16.02 -17.96 6.46
N LYS A 128 -16.27 -16.71 6.07
CA LYS A 128 -17.48 -15.97 6.48
C LYS A 128 -18.76 -16.65 6.01
N ASN A 129 -18.81 -17.10 4.75
CA ASN A 129 -19.97 -17.79 4.19
C ASN A 129 -20.21 -19.14 4.87
N LYS A 130 -19.17 -19.93 5.13
CA LYS A 130 -19.27 -21.18 5.87
C LYS A 130 -19.86 -20.95 7.27
N LYS A 131 -19.32 -19.98 8.02
CA LYS A 131 -19.84 -19.62 9.34
C LYS A 131 -21.31 -19.17 9.30
N ARG A 132 -21.71 -18.44 8.26
CA ARG A 132 -23.11 -18.02 8.06
C ARG A 132 -24.02 -19.21 7.81
N LEU A 133 -23.64 -20.11 6.89
CA LEU A 133 -24.42 -21.30 6.56
C LEU A 133 -24.54 -22.27 7.75
N GLU A 134 -23.47 -22.45 8.52
CA GLU A 134 -23.50 -23.26 9.75
C GLU A 134 -24.45 -22.67 10.80
N LYS A 135 -24.47 -21.34 10.95
CA LYS A 135 -25.40 -20.66 11.84
C LYS A 135 -26.86 -20.79 11.36
N GLU A 136 -27.12 -20.57 10.08
CA GLU A 136 -28.46 -20.73 9.48
C GLU A 136 -28.97 -22.17 9.60
N ALA A 137 -28.11 -23.17 9.39
CA ALA A 137 -28.46 -24.59 9.55
C ALA A 137 -28.76 -24.95 11.02
N ALA A 138 -27.97 -24.42 11.97
CA ALA A 138 -28.21 -24.62 13.39
C ALA A 138 -29.53 -23.98 13.85
N GLU A 139 -29.83 -22.76 13.38
CA GLU A 139 -31.10 -22.07 13.67
C GLU A 139 -32.29 -22.81 13.05
N LYS A 140 -32.17 -23.31 11.82
CA LYS A 140 -33.23 -24.09 11.16
C LYS A 140 -33.51 -25.40 11.92
N LYS A 141 -32.46 -26.13 12.30
CA LYS A 141 -32.59 -27.36 13.09
C LYS A 141 -33.25 -27.09 14.46
N ALA A 142 -32.83 -26.03 15.15
CA ALA A 142 -33.43 -25.65 16.42
C ALA A 142 -34.92 -25.27 16.28
N ALA A 143 -35.30 -24.60 15.19
CA ALA A 143 -36.69 -24.27 14.90
C ALA A 143 -37.55 -25.50 14.56
N GLU A 144 -36.99 -26.47 13.82
CA GLU A 144 -37.65 -27.75 13.53
C GLU A 144 -37.83 -28.59 14.80
N ASP A 145 -36.80 -28.72 15.63
CA ASP A 145 -36.86 -29.42 16.92
C ASP A 145 -37.89 -28.78 17.87
N ALA A 146 -37.98 -27.44 17.88
CA ALA A 146 -38.96 -26.72 18.70
C ALA A 146 -40.40 -26.90 18.20
N LYS A 147 -40.63 -26.99 16.89
CA LYS A 147 -41.95 -27.29 16.31
C LYS A 147 -42.37 -28.71 16.60
N ALA A 148 -41.49 -29.69 16.40
CA ALA A 148 -41.77 -31.10 16.69
C ALA A 148 -42.13 -31.33 18.17
N LYS A 149 -41.48 -30.62 19.11
CA LYS A 149 -41.85 -30.67 20.53
C LYS A 149 -43.24 -30.12 20.82
N LYS A 150 -43.64 -29.04 20.14
CA LYS A 150 -44.98 -28.44 20.30
C LYS A 150 -46.10 -29.26 19.68
N GLU A 151 -45.80 -30.04 18.64
CA GLU A 151 -46.79 -30.93 18.01
C GLU A 151 -46.96 -32.26 18.77
N ALA A 152 -46.00 -32.61 19.63
CA ALA A 152 -46.05 -33.80 20.48
C ALA A 152 -46.66 -33.55 21.88
N GLU A 153 -46.99 -32.30 22.21
CA GLU A 153 -47.70 -31.85 23.41
C GLU A 153 -49.17 -31.54 23.08
#